data_AF-B9FSK9-F1
#
_entry.id   AF-B9FSK9-F1
#
_cell.length_a   1.000
_cell.length_b   1.000
_cell.length_c   1.000
_cell.angle_alpha   90.00
_cell.angle_beta   90.00
_cell.angle_gamma   90.00
#
_symmetry.space_group_name_H-M   'P 1'
#
loop_
_entity.id
_entity.type
_entity.pdbx_description
1 polymer ?
#
loop_
_entity_poly.entity_id
_entity_poly.type
_entity_poly.pdbx_seq_one_letter_code
_entity_poly.pdbx_strand_id
1 'polypeptide(L)'
;MSVSCGLEWVVCLGCTRWAWKRLTYIGAYDSEAWPAAAPGEFEPVPRICRVILAIYEDDLSNPTKFAPPGRGYAGVDLAGVVKRATYEHVGNTCPPYIVYVDHRHKEVVLAIRGLNLTRNADYKVLMDNKLGMQMFDGGYVHHGLLKAAQFILERETKTLQELLQQNGPDYKLIFAGHSLGSGIAALMTVLVVNNRKMFGNIPRSQIRCYALAPARCMSLNLAVKYADVINSVVLQDDFLPRTPTPLEYIFGSIFCLPCLLFIMCLRDTFKQDKRKFKDPRRLYAPGRMYHIVERKFCRCGRFPPEVRTAIPVEGRFEHIVLSCSTTSDHAIVWIERESEKALELMKGNEKPTTPPAQQKMERLQSFEEEHKNALERAKTLDVPHAVDLSEVEIQEGSSPTPPSDTHSEATSEAKSAGRTSWDELMHKLFTRDEGGKLVVKEDIKARNIVIE
;
A
#
# COMPACT_ATOMS: atom_id res chain seq x y z
N MET A 1 49.78 17.49 -16.52
CA MET A 1 49.33 17.51 -17.93
C MET A 1 48.84 16.13 -18.39
N SER A 2 49.64 15.05 -18.34
CA SER A 2 49.16 13.70 -18.75
C SER A 2 48.21 13.03 -17.73
N VAL A 3 48.51 13.11 -16.43
CA VAL A 3 47.68 12.49 -15.37
C VAL A 3 46.33 13.20 -15.21
N SER A 4 46.28 14.52 -15.43
CA SER A 4 45.06 15.32 -15.40
C SER A 4 44.10 14.96 -16.54
N CYS A 5 44.61 14.75 -17.76
CA CYS A 5 43.77 14.30 -18.88
C CYS A 5 43.25 12.87 -18.68
N GLY A 6 44.05 11.96 -18.11
CA GLY A 6 43.59 10.60 -17.80
C GLY A 6 42.45 10.58 -16.78
N LEU A 7 42.52 11.43 -15.76
CA LEU A 7 41.47 11.56 -14.74
C LEU A 7 40.18 12.11 -15.33
N GLU A 8 40.27 13.11 -16.22
CA GLU A 8 39.12 13.68 -16.94
C GLU A 8 38.41 12.61 -17.79
N TRP A 9 39.15 11.80 -18.54
CA TRP A 9 38.57 10.71 -19.35
C TRP A 9 37.88 9.64 -18.50
N VAL A 10 38.46 9.27 -17.35
CA VAL A 10 37.83 8.32 -16.41
C VAL A 10 36.54 8.89 -15.83
N VAL A 11 36.53 10.18 -15.48
CA VAL A 11 35.32 10.88 -15.00
C VAL A 11 34.27 10.96 -16.11
N CYS A 12 34.64 11.35 -17.32
CA CYS A 12 33.72 11.41 -18.46
C CYS A 12 33.13 10.03 -18.81
N LEU A 13 33.96 8.98 -18.89
CA LEU A 13 33.50 7.61 -19.13
C LEU A 13 32.60 7.11 -17.99
N GLY A 14 32.94 7.43 -16.74
CA GLY A 14 32.12 7.13 -15.57
C GLY A 14 30.75 7.83 -15.64
N CYS A 15 30.73 9.12 -15.95
CA CYS A 15 29.51 9.92 -16.10
C CYS A 15 28.65 9.44 -17.28
N THR A 16 29.26 9.13 -18.43
CA THR A 16 28.53 8.62 -19.61
C THR A 16 27.97 7.22 -19.35
N ARG A 17 28.74 6.32 -18.73
CA ARG A 17 28.25 4.98 -18.35
C ARG A 17 27.12 5.07 -17.32
N TRP A 18 27.24 5.99 -16.36
CA TRP A 18 26.19 6.25 -15.38
C TRP A 18 24.93 6.81 -16.04
N ALA A 19 25.06 7.83 -16.89
CA ALA A 19 23.96 8.46 -17.60
C ALA A 19 23.27 7.46 -18.52
N TRP A 20 24.03 6.64 -19.26
CA TRP A 20 23.52 5.54 -20.05
C TRP A 20 22.71 4.58 -19.17
N LYS A 21 23.32 4.02 -18.12
CA LYS A 21 22.63 3.06 -17.22
C LYS A 21 21.32 3.61 -16.64
N ARG A 22 21.24 4.93 -16.37
CA ARG A 22 20.03 5.58 -15.85
C ARG A 22 18.98 5.85 -16.92
N LEU A 23 19.38 6.35 -18.09
CA LEU A 23 18.46 6.63 -19.20
C LEU A 23 17.93 5.35 -19.85
N THR A 24 18.66 4.25 -19.75
CA THR A 24 18.23 2.94 -20.23
C THR A 24 17.50 2.11 -19.17
N TYR A 25 17.36 2.63 -17.94
CA TYR A 25 16.69 1.91 -16.86
C TYR A 25 15.18 1.94 -17.07
N ILE A 26 14.53 0.79 -16.99
CA ILE A 26 13.08 0.61 -17.09
C ILE A 26 12.63 -0.20 -15.87
N GLY A 27 11.41 0.06 -15.38
CA GLY A 27 10.86 -0.58 -14.18
C GLY A 27 10.86 -2.11 -14.23
N ALA A 28 10.85 -2.72 -15.41
CA ALA A 28 10.96 -4.17 -15.61
C ALA A 28 12.16 -4.80 -14.87
N TYR A 29 13.28 -4.07 -14.78
CA TYR A 29 14.49 -4.53 -14.08
C TYR A 29 14.30 -4.64 -12.55
N ASP A 30 13.40 -3.86 -11.95
CA ASP A 30 13.12 -3.93 -10.50
C ASP A 30 12.57 -5.30 -10.09
N SER A 31 11.85 -5.97 -10.99
CA SER A 31 11.19 -7.25 -10.76
C SER A 31 11.78 -8.39 -11.59
N GLU A 32 13.01 -8.23 -12.10
CA GLU A 32 13.57 -9.22 -13.03
C GLU A 32 13.72 -10.61 -12.40
N ALA A 33 14.12 -10.64 -11.14
CA ALA A 33 14.33 -11.86 -10.37
C ALA A 33 13.05 -12.40 -9.68
N TRP A 34 11.89 -11.74 -9.84
CA TRP A 34 10.67 -12.14 -9.14
C TRP A 34 9.93 -13.25 -9.90
N PRO A 35 9.36 -14.23 -9.18
CA PRO A 35 8.53 -15.26 -9.79
C PRO A 35 7.26 -14.67 -10.42
N ALA A 36 6.72 -15.40 -11.41
CA ALA A 36 5.43 -15.06 -12.02
C ALA A 36 4.28 -15.25 -11.04
N ALA A 37 3.27 -14.38 -11.14
CA ALA A 37 2.06 -14.48 -10.33
C ALA A 37 1.10 -15.56 -10.85
N ALA A 38 0.39 -16.22 -9.94
CA ALA A 38 -0.66 -17.18 -10.29
C ALA A 38 -1.98 -16.44 -10.64
N PRO A 39 -2.77 -16.92 -11.62
CA PRO A 39 -4.02 -16.25 -12.00
C PRO A 39 -5.04 -16.17 -10.86
N GLY A 40 -5.14 -17.21 -10.02
CA GLY A 40 -6.07 -17.22 -8.90
C GLY A 40 -5.76 -16.16 -7.83
N GLU A 41 -4.50 -15.77 -7.68
CA GLU A 41 -4.08 -14.77 -6.70
C GLU A 41 -4.27 -13.34 -7.23
N PHE A 42 -4.14 -13.17 -8.55
CA PHE A 42 -4.26 -11.88 -9.23
C PHE A 42 -5.69 -11.59 -9.71
N GLU A 43 -6.58 -12.59 -9.74
CA GLU A 43 -7.98 -12.48 -10.15
C GLU A 43 -8.74 -11.29 -9.54
N PRO A 44 -8.58 -10.96 -8.24
CA PRO A 44 -9.33 -9.86 -7.64
C PRO A 44 -8.90 -8.47 -8.16
N VAL A 45 -7.67 -8.32 -8.67
CA VAL A 45 -7.08 -7.01 -8.95
C VAL A 45 -7.89 -6.20 -9.98
N PRO A 46 -8.23 -6.71 -11.18
CA PRO A 46 -9.02 -5.96 -12.15
C PRO A 46 -10.41 -5.58 -11.63
N ARG A 47 -11.05 -6.48 -10.87
CA ARG A 47 -12.35 -6.20 -10.23
C ARG A 47 -12.24 -5.04 -9.25
N ILE A 48 -11.23 -5.06 -8.37
CA ILE A 48 -10.99 -4.00 -7.40
C ILE A 48 -10.66 -2.67 -8.09
N CYS A 49 -9.92 -2.69 -9.20
CA CYS A 49 -9.71 -1.49 -10.02
C CYS A 49 -11.05 -0.88 -10.46
N ARG A 50 -11.99 -1.71 -10.92
CA ARG A 50 -13.34 -1.27 -11.32
C ARG A 50 -14.15 -0.74 -10.14
N VAL A 51 -14.08 -1.35 -8.95
CA VAL A 51 -14.71 -0.82 -7.73
C VAL A 51 -14.18 0.57 -7.38
N ILE A 52 -12.87 0.79 -7.47
CA ILE A 52 -12.28 2.12 -7.20
C ILE A 52 -12.64 3.12 -8.30
N LEU A 53 -12.68 2.72 -9.57
CA LEU A 53 -13.14 3.55 -10.69
C LEU A 53 -14.57 4.06 -10.48
N ALA A 54 -15.45 3.25 -9.90
CA ALA A 54 -16.84 3.64 -9.61
C ALA A 54 -16.91 4.87 -8.68
N ILE A 55 -15.92 5.07 -7.80
CA ILE A 55 -15.86 6.25 -6.91
C ILE A 55 -15.65 7.55 -7.71
N TYR A 56 -15.05 7.47 -8.89
CA TYR A 56 -14.80 8.60 -9.78
C TYR A 56 -16.02 8.99 -10.62
N GLU A 57 -17.00 8.10 -10.80
CA GLU A 57 -18.24 8.40 -11.54
C GLU A 57 -19.03 9.51 -10.85
N ASP A 58 -19.80 10.28 -11.61
CA ASP A 58 -20.69 11.29 -11.02
C ASP A 58 -21.99 10.61 -10.52
N ASP A 59 -22.56 9.71 -11.33
CA ASP A 59 -23.72 8.88 -11.01
C ASP A 59 -23.42 7.39 -11.25
N LEU A 60 -23.71 6.55 -10.25
CA LEU A 60 -23.53 5.10 -10.32
C LEU A 60 -24.66 4.38 -11.06
N SER A 61 -25.82 5.03 -11.20
CA SER A 61 -26.98 4.49 -11.91
C SER A 61 -26.78 4.50 -13.42
N ASN A 62 -25.98 5.46 -13.91
CA ASN A 62 -25.61 5.57 -15.32
C ASN A 62 -24.13 5.97 -15.48
N PRO A 63 -23.20 5.03 -15.21
CA PRO A 63 -21.79 5.34 -15.16
C PRO A 63 -21.20 5.38 -16.57
N THR A 64 -20.86 6.57 -17.03
CA THR A 64 -20.48 6.84 -18.43
C THR A 64 -19.07 7.41 -18.58
N LYS A 65 -18.48 7.93 -17.51
CA LYS A 65 -17.30 8.80 -17.60
C LYS A 65 -15.99 8.06 -17.39
N PHE A 66 -15.97 7.09 -16.48
CA PHE A 66 -14.77 6.34 -16.10
C PHE A 66 -14.93 4.83 -16.31
N ALA A 67 -16.07 4.40 -16.86
CA ALA A 67 -16.32 3.04 -17.29
C ALA A 67 -15.20 2.54 -18.25
N PRO A 68 -14.54 1.41 -17.94
CA PRO A 68 -13.60 0.78 -18.84
C PRO A 68 -14.20 0.56 -20.25
N PRO A 69 -13.50 0.94 -21.34
CA PRO A 69 -14.02 0.82 -22.70
C PRO A 69 -14.42 -0.62 -23.05
N GLY A 70 -15.64 -0.80 -23.57
CA GLY A 70 -16.16 -2.09 -24.04
C GLY A 70 -16.63 -3.07 -22.95
N ARG A 71 -16.13 -2.95 -21.71
CA ARG A 71 -16.46 -3.85 -20.58
C ARG A 71 -17.32 -3.18 -19.50
N GLY A 72 -17.26 -1.86 -19.40
CA GLY A 72 -17.89 -1.11 -18.31
C GLY A 72 -17.44 -1.66 -16.96
N TYR A 73 -18.38 -1.80 -16.03
CA TYR A 73 -18.09 -2.30 -14.69
C TYR A 73 -18.04 -3.84 -14.60
N ALA A 74 -18.26 -4.57 -15.71
CA ALA A 74 -18.28 -6.03 -15.81
C ALA A 74 -18.55 -6.74 -14.48
N GLY A 75 -17.73 -7.64 -13.92
CA GLY A 75 -18.01 -8.31 -12.64
C GLY A 75 -18.08 -7.46 -11.34
N VAL A 76 -18.65 -6.26 -11.35
CA VAL A 76 -18.99 -5.42 -10.19
C VAL A 76 -20.47 -5.07 -10.24
N ASP A 77 -21.21 -5.38 -9.17
CA ASP A 77 -22.62 -5.00 -9.04
C ASP A 77 -22.75 -3.63 -8.36
N LEU A 78 -23.03 -2.58 -9.14
CA LEU A 78 -23.14 -1.22 -8.59
C LEU A 78 -24.33 -1.05 -7.62
N ALA A 79 -25.33 -1.92 -7.68
CA ALA A 79 -26.43 -1.92 -6.71
C ALA A 79 -25.98 -2.37 -5.31
N GLY A 80 -24.86 -3.11 -5.21
CA GLY A 80 -24.25 -3.51 -3.94
C GLY A 80 -23.54 -2.37 -3.20
N VAL A 81 -23.51 -1.15 -3.75
CA VAL A 81 -22.93 0.01 -3.07
C VAL A 81 -23.86 0.47 -1.96
N VAL A 82 -23.49 0.15 -0.72
CA VAL A 82 -24.24 0.48 0.50
C VAL A 82 -24.09 1.95 0.85
N LYS A 83 -22.89 2.51 0.67
CA LYS A 83 -22.59 3.88 1.08
C LYS A 83 -21.59 4.53 0.16
N ARG A 84 -21.82 5.81 -0.13
CA ARG A 84 -20.91 6.66 -0.90
C ARG A 84 -20.62 7.94 -0.13
N ALA A 85 -19.36 8.14 0.24
CA ALA A 85 -18.90 9.34 0.92
C ALA A 85 -18.17 10.26 -0.08
N THR A 86 -18.79 11.39 -0.40
CA THR A 86 -18.21 12.44 -1.26
C THR A 86 -17.46 13.48 -0.41
N TYR A 87 -16.77 14.43 -1.06
CA TYR A 87 -16.09 15.55 -0.36
C TYR A 87 -17.02 16.37 0.55
N GLU A 88 -18.31 16.44 0.26
CA GLU A 88 -19.29 17.11 1.13
C GLU A 88 -19.42 16.41 2.48
N HIS A 89 -19.24 15.09 2.50
CA HIS A 89 -19.36 14.26 3.70
C HIS A 89 -18.07 14.20 4.51
N VAL A 90 -16.91 14.24 3.84
CA VAL A 90 -15.58 14.02 4.46
C VAL A 90 -14.78 15.31 4.65
N GLY A 91 -15.21 16.40 4.03
CA GLY A 91 -14.55 17.70 4.10
C GLY A 91 -13.11 17.63 3.58
N ASN A 92 -12.17 18.01 4.44
CA ASN A 92 -10.74 18.06 4.12
C ASN A 92 -9.91 16.95 4.78
N THR A 93 -10.57 15.96 5.41
CA THR A 93 -9.89 14.99 6.29
C THR A 93 -9.46 13.72 5.56
N CYS A 94 -10.20 13.30 4.53
CA CYS A 94 -9.82 12.17 3.69
C CYS A 94 -10.39 12.28 2.27
N PRO A 95 -9.88 11.50 1.31
CA PRO A 95 -10.49 11.37 -0.02
C PRO A 95 -11.85 10.65 0.03
N PRO A 96 -12.70 10.84 -1.00
CA PRO A 96 -13.94 10.09 -1.16
C PRO A 96 -13.74 8.58 -1.15
N TYR A 97 -14.73 7.86 -0.65
CA TYR A 97 -14.72 6.39 -0.59
C TYR A 97 -16.13 5.82 -0.75
N ILE A 98 -16.19 4.52 -1.01
CA ILE A 98 -17.44 3.75 -1.02
C ILE A 98 -17.32 2.54 -0.11
N VAL A 99 -18.47 2.11 0.43
CA VAL A 99 -18.66 0.80 1.06
C VAL A 99 -19.54 -0.01 0.12
N TYR A 100 -19.01 -1.15 -0.34
CA TYR A 100 -19.58 -2.01 -1.36
C TYR A 100 -19.63 -3.46 -0.85
N VAL A 101 -20.74 -4.15 -1.07
CA VAL A 101 -20.88 -5.57 -0.74
C VAL A 101 -20.91 -6.39 -2.02
N ASP A 102 -19.92 -7.25 -2.18
CA ASP A 102 -19.83 -8.19 -3.28
C ASP A 102 -20.33 -9.56 -2.82
N HIS A 103 -21.63 -9.83 -3.05
CA HIS A 103 -22.22 -11.11 -2.70
C HIS A 103 -21.67 -12.29 -3.51
N ARG A 104 -21.17 -12.04 -4.72
CA ARG A 104 -20.61 -13.09 -5.58
C ARG A 104 -19.29 -13.63 -5.04
N HIS A 105 -18.46 -12.75 -4.50
CA HIS A 105 -17.16 -13.11 -3.92
C HIS A 105 -17.20 -13.25 -2.39
N LYS A 106 -18.34 -12.98 -1.76
CA LYS A 106 -18.52 -12.89 -0.30
C LYS A 106 -17.54 -11.89 0.32
N GLU A 107 -17.54 -10.65 -0.17
CA GLU A 107 -16.61 -9.61 0.27
C GLU A 107 -17.35 -8.33 0.68
N VAL A 108 -16.97 -7.75 1.82
CA VAL A 108 -17.31 -6.38 2.20
C VAL A 108 -16.10 -5.52 1.88
N VAL A 109 -16.25 -4.62 0.90
CA VAL A 109 -15.18 -3.80 0.33
C VAL A 109 -15.34 -2.35 0.76
N LEU A 110 -14.30 -1.79 1.37
CA LEU A 110 -14.16 -0.34 1.55
C LEU A 110 -13.08 0.16 0.60
N ALA A 111 -13.50 0.88 -0.44
CA ALA A 111 -12.63 1.35 -1.51
C ALA A 111 -12.46 2.88 -1.43
N ILE A 112 -11.21 3.34 -1.52
CA ILE A 112 -10.83 4.75 -1.32
C ILE A 112 -10.23 5.32 -2.60
N ARG A 113 -10.71 6.50 -2.99
CA ARG A 113 -10.24 7.23 -4.16
C ARG A 113 -8.80 7.72 -3.99
N GLY A 114 -8.08 7.87 -5.10
CA GLY A 114 -6.84 8.64 -5.15
C GLY A 114 -7.07 10.15 -5.07
N LEU A 115 -5.98 10.91 -5.00
CA LEU A 115 -6.06 12.36 -4.89
C LEU A 115 -6.76 13.00 -6.10
N ASN A 116 -7.47 14.08 -5.85
CA ASN A 116 -7.99 14.98 -6.87
C ASN A 116 -7.07 16.19 -6.99
N LEU A 117 -6.43 16.33 -8.15
CA LEU A 117 -5.45 17.40 -8.42
C LEU A 117 -6.00 18.82 -8.23
N THR A 118 -7.32 19.00 -8.30
CA THR A 118 -8.00 20.28 -8.14
C THR A 118 -8.33 20.62 -6.69
N ARG A 119 -8.20 19.66 -5.75
CA ARG A 119 -8.63 19.80 -4.36
C ARG A 119 -7.43 19.88 -3.42
N ASN A 120 -7.20 21.07 -2.85
CA ASN A 120 -6.18 21.32 -1.83
C ASN A 120 -6.31 20.42 -0.58
N ALA A 121 -7.50 19.90 -0.31
CA ALA A 121 -7.76 18.95 0.78
C ALA A 121 -6.89 17.69 0.71
N ASP A 122 -6.83 17.04 -0.46
CA ASP A 122 -6.10 15.78 -0.63
C ASP A 122 -4.60 16.00 -0.51
N TYR A 123 -4.12 17.17 -0.95
CA TYR A 123 -2.75 17.59 -0.72
C TYR A 123 -2.46 17.71 0.78
N LYS A 124 -3.33 18.35 1.58
CA LYS A 124 -3.09 18.50 3.02
C LYS A 124 -2.89 17.16 3.73
N VAL A 125 -3.65 16.13 3.36
CA VAL A 125 -3.47 14.76 3.89
C VAL A 125 -2.06 14.22 3.58
N LEU A 126 -1.53 14.53 2.40
CA LEU A 126 -0.17 14.16 2.00
C LEU A 126 0.91 15.02 2.68
N MET A 127 0.67 16.32 2.84
CA MET A 127 1.63 17.26 3.44
C MET A 127 1.78 17.08 4.95
N ASP A 128 0.77 16.47 5.59
CA ASP A 128 0.75 16.24 7.03
C ASP A 128 1.67 15.08 7.44
N ASN A 129 2.96 15.19 7.14
CA ASN A 129 3.96 14.20 7.55
C ASN A 129 5.36 14.79 7.63
N LYS A 130 6.01 14.60 8.77
CA LYS A 130 7.44 14.82 8.94
C LYS A 130 8.16 13.47 9.07
N LEU A 131 9.43 13.41 8.64
CA LEU A 131 10.18 12.17 8.68
C LEU A 131 10.29 11.65 10.13
N GLY A 132 9.77 10.44 10.38
CA GLY A 132 9.76 9.84 11.70
C GLY A 132 8.77 10.46 12.69
N MET A 133 7.79 11.23 12.20
CA MET A 133 6.80 11.91 13.03
C MET A 133 5.91 10.93 13.80
N GLN A 134 5.53 9.83 13.16
CA GLN A 134 4.57 8.89 13.73
C GLN A 134 5.16 7.49 13.80
N MET A 135 5.36 6.99 15.03
CA MET A 135 5.58 5.57 15.28
C MET A 135 4.25 4.85 15.49
N PHE A 136 4.14 3.64 14.94
CA PHE A 136 2.98 2.77 15.08
C PHE A 136 3.43 1.31 14.94
N ASP A 137 2.98 0.44 15.86
CA ASP A 137 3.24 -1.01 15.82
C ASP A 137 4.73 -1.40 15.64
N GLY A 138 5.62 -0.68 16.33
CA GLY A 138 7.06 -0.92 16.25
C GLY A 138 7.73 -0.40 14.96
N GLY A 139 7.02 0.30 14.09
CA GLY A 139 7.58 0.97 12.91
C GLY A 139 7.19 2.43 12.81
N TYR A 140 7.51 3.05 11.67
CA TYR A 140 7.09 4.41 11.33
C TYR A 140 6.04 4.37 10.22
N VAL A 141 5.06 5.25 10.31
CA VAL A 141 3.98 5.38 9.32
C VAL A 141 3.81 6.83 8.90
N HIS A 142 3.18 7.03 7.74
CA HIS A 142 2.84 8.37 7.28
C HIS A 142 1.72 8.96 8.13
N HIS A 143 1.97 10.09 8.78
CA HIS A 143 1.08 10.66 9.78
C HIS A 143 -0.30 11.07 9.21
N GLY A 144 -0.35 11.83 8.12
CA GLY A 144 -1.62 12.26 7.52
C GLY A 144 -2.45 11.12 6.95
N LEU A 145 -1.81 10.12 6.32
CA LEU A 145 -2.49 8.90 5.87
C LEU A 145 -3.07 8.10 7.04
N LEU A 146 -2.35 8.03 8.17
CA LEU A 146 -2.84 7.37 9.38
C LEU A 146 -4.06 8.10 9.95
N LYS A 147 -4.03 9.43 10.03
CA LYS A 147 -5.19 10.23 10.46
C LYS A 147 -6.40 10.01 9.58
N ALA A 148 -6.21 10.02 8.26
CA ALA A 148 -7.29 9.75 7.31
C ALA A 148 -7.86 8.33 7.47
N ALA A 149 -6.99 7.33 7.70
CA ALA A 149 -7.39 5.95 7.97
C ALA A 149 -8.24 5.84 9.25
N GLN A 150 -7.81 6.48 10.33
CA GLN A 150 -8.56 6.53 11.59
C GLN A 150 -9.91 7.21 11.42
N PHE A 151 -9.95 8.37 10.75
CA PHE A 151 -11.19 9.09 10.50
C PHE A 151 -12.23 8.24 9.74
N ILE A 152 -11.82 7.49 8.72
CA ILE A 152 -12.73 6.61 7.98
C ILE A 152 -13.19 5.46 8.88
N LEU A 153 -12.28 4.81 9.62
CA LEU A 153 -12.64 3.71 10.52
C LEU A 153 -13.61 4.17 11.60
N GLU A 154 -13.42 5.32 12.23
CA GLU A 154 -14.35 5.85 13.24
C GLU A 154 -15.77 6.00 12.70
N ARG A 155 -15.88 6.46 11.44
CA ARG A 155 -17.16 6.69 10.79
C ARG A 155 -17.83 5.40 10.31
N GLU A 156 -17.06 4.42 9.85
CA GLU A 156 -17.58 3.24 9.17
C GLU A 156 -17.45 1.94 9.96
N THR A 157 -16.83 1.91 11.14
CA THR A 157 -16.69 0.69 11.96
C THR A 157 -18.03 0.02 12.21
N LYS A 158 -19.06 0.78 12.60
CA LYS A 158 -20.41 0.24 12.83
C LYS A 158 -21.02 -0.33 11.55
N THR A 159 -20.95 0.42 10.44
CA THR A 159 -21.42 -0.03 9.13
C THR A 159 -20.75 -1.34 8.73
N LEU A 160 -19.42 -1.44 8.87
CA LEU A 160 -18.66 -2.64 8.51
C LEU A 160 -19.00 -3.83 9.41
N GLN A 161 -19.17 -3.60 10.72
CA GLN A 161 -19.61 -4.66 11.65
C GLN A 161 -20.99 -5.19 11.29
N GLU A 162 -21.95 -4.31 11.05
CA GLU A 162 -23.33 -4.68 10.68
C GLU A 162 -23.35 -5.48 9.38
N LEU A 163 -22.60 -5.03 8.37
CA LEU A 163 -22.50 -5.75 7.09
C LEU A 163 -21.86 -7.13 7.25
N LEU A 164 -20.79 -7.27 8.04
CA LEU A 164 -20.17 -8.56 8.30
C LEU A 164 -21.10 -9.50 9.08
N GLN A 165 -21.84 -8.98 10.07
CA GLN A 165 -22.80 -9.76 10.86
C GLN A 165 -24.00 -10.23 10.02
N GLN A 166 -24.56 -9.35 9.18
CA GLN A 166 -25.74 -9.65 8.35
C GLN A 166 -25.45 -10.69 7.26
N ASN A 167 -24.27 -10.60 6.64
CA ASN A 167 -23.90 -11.45 5.51
C ASN A 167 -23.29 -12.80 5.93
N GLY A 168 -22.77 -12.89 7.15
CA GLY A 168 -22.28 -14.13 7.76
C GLY A 168 -20.75 -14.23 7.83
N PRO A 169 -20.24 -15.22 8.59
CA PRO A 169 -18.83 -15.35 8.94
C PRO A 169 -17.91 -15.74 7.78
N ASP A 170 -18.48 -16.14 6.64
CA ASP A 170 -17.72 -16.46 5.42
C ASP A 170 -17.23 -15.20 4.69
N TYR A 171 -17.78 -14.03 5.02
CA TYR A 171 -17.47 -12.79 4.31
C TYR A 171 -16.10 -12.25 4.71
N LYS A 172 -15.34 -11.84 3.70
CA LYS A 172 -14.03 -11.21 3.87
C LYS A 172 -14.17 -9.70 3.96
N LEU A 173 -13.26 -9.08 4.70
CA LEU A 173 -13.14 -7.63 4.78
C LEU A 173 -11.99 -7.16 3.89
N ILE A 174 -12.32 -6.40 2.84
CA ILE A 174 -11.38 -5.94 1.83
C ILE A 174 -11.22 -4.43 1.92
N PHE A 175 -9.99 -3.96 2.11
CA PHE A 175 -9.64 -2.56 1.95
C PHE A 175 -8.99 -2.34 0.59
N ALA A 176 -9.43 -1.34 -0.14
CA ALA A 176 -8.90 -1.05 -1.46
C ALA A 176 -8.63 0.44 -1.62
N GLY A 177 -7.60 0.80 -2.38
CA GLY A 177 -7.42 2.19 -2.73
C GLY A 177 -6.41 2.39 -3.84
N HIS A 178 -6.48 3.57 -4.45
CA HIS A 178 -5.58 3.99 -5.51
C HIS A 178 -4.74 5.20 -5.09
N SER A 179 -3.46 5.25 -5.44
CA SER A 179 -2.57 6.39 -5.20
C SER A 179 -2.54 6.83 -3.73
N LEU A 180 -3.07 8.01 -3.41
CA LEU A 180 -3.33 8.48 -2.05
C LEU A 180 -4.17 7.48 -1.23
N GLY A 181 -5.28 7.01 -1.81
CA GLY A 181 -6.21 6.09 -1.17
C GLY A 181 -5.61 4.74 -0.82
N SER A 182 -4.65 4.24 -1.59
CA SER A 182 -3.95 2.97 -1.29
C SER A 182 -3.16 3.04 0.01
N GLY A 183 -2.49 4.16 0.28
CA GLY A 183 -1.75 4.33 1.52
C GLY A 183 -2.67 4.38 2.74
N ILE A 184 -3.84 5.00 2.59
CA ILE A 184 -4.90 5.03 3.61
C ILE A 184 -5.46 3.62 3.84
N ALA A 185 -5.84 2.91 2.77
CA ALA A 185 -6.37 1.54 2.84
C ALA A 185 -5.37 0.56 3.49
N ALA A 186 -4.08 0.68 3.17
CA ALA A 186 -3.03 -0.10 3.80
C ALA A 186 -2.95 0.16 5.31
N LEU A 187 -2.96 1.43 5.75
CA LEU A 187 -2.93 1.76 7.18
C LEU A 187 -4.22 1.38 7.91
N MET A 188 -5.38 1.48 7.25
CA MET A 188 -6.64 0.94 7.79
C MET A 188 -6.53 -0.56 8.04
N THR A 189 -5.94 -1.30 7.11
CA THR A 189 -5.73 -2.75 7.24
C THR A 189 -4.88 -3.07 8.45
N VAL A 190 -3.75 -2.37 8.63
CA VAL A 190 -2.89 -2.50 9.81
C VAL A 190 -3.68 -2.22 11.09
N LEU A 191 -4.48 -1.16 11.13
CA LEU A 191 -5.31 -0.80 12.29
C LEU A 191 -6.34 -1.89 12.62
N VAL A 192 -7.05 -2.42 11.62
CA VAL A 192 -8.06 -3.45 11.80
C VAL A 192 -7.45 -4.78 12.24
N VAL A 193 -6.33 -5.18 11.64
CA VAL A 193 -5.61 -6.41 12.00
C VAL A 193 -5.10 -6.37 13.45
N ASN A 194 -4.68 -5.22 13.94
CA ASN A 194 -4.29 -5.05 15.34
C ASN A 194 -5.47 -4.97 16.31
N ASN A 195 -6.68 -4.66 15.81
CA ASN A 195 -7.87 -4.42 16.62
C ASN A 195 -9.06 -5.31 16.19
N ARG A 196 -8.81 -6.58 15.80
CA ARG A 196 -9.83 -7.54 15.31
C ARG A 196 -11.06 -7.68 16.20
N LYS A 197 -10.91 -7.49 17.51
CA LYS A 197 -12.01 -7.51 18.49
C LYS A 197 -13.11 -6.51 18.14
N MET A 198 -12.73 -5.35 17.58
CA MET A 198 -13.66 -4.32 17.12
C MET A 198 -14.35 -4.69 15.80
N PHE A 199 -14.06 -5.82 15.18
CA PHE A 199 -14.66 -6.24 13.91
C PHE A 199 -15.21 -7.67 14.02
N GLY A 200 -15.82 -7.97 15.16
CA GLY A 200 -16.43 -9.29 15.41
C GLY A 200 -15.42 -10.43 15.50
N ASN A 201 -14.17 -10.14 15.89
CA ASN A 201 -13.06 -11.10 15.90
C ASN A 201 -12.81 -11.76 14.54
N ILE A 202 -13.02 -11.02 13.44
CA ILE A 202 -12.74 -11.50 12.10
C ILE A 202 -11.32 -12.10 12.01
N PRO A 203 -11.15 -13.34 11.52
CA PRO A 203 -9.85 -13.96 11.31
C PRO A 203 -8.92 -13.08 10.45
N ARG A 204 -7.63 -13.06 10.79
CA ARG A 204 -6.61 -12.31 10.02
C ARG A 204 -6.60 -12.75 8.54
N SER A 205 -6.83 -14.03 8.27
CA SER A 205 -6.90 -14.62 6.93
C SER A 205 -8.07 -14.09 6.07
N GLN A 206 -9.10 -13.51 6.70
CA GLN A 206 -10.25 -12.93 6.01
C GLN A 206 -10.11 -11.42 5.78
N ILE A 207 -9.04 -10.80 6.27
CA ILE A 207 -8.72 -9.40 6.01
C ILE A 207 -7.72 -9.32 4.85
N ARG A 208 -8.02 -8.53 3.83
CA ARG A 208 -7.10 -8.27 2.70
C ARG A 208 -7.09 -6.80 2.32
N CYS A 209 -5.96 -6.36 1.78
CA CYS A 209 -5.82 -5.03 1.20
C CYS A 209 -5.31 -5.11 -0.24
N TYR A 210 -5.88 -4.29 -1.11
CA TYR A 210 -5.42 -4.08 -2.49
C TYR A 210 -5.04 -2.61 -2.66
N ALA A 211 -3.73 -2.35 -2.61
CA ALA A 211 -3.16 -1.01 -2.71
C ALA A 211 -2.64 -0.78 -4.14
N LEU A 212 -3.43 -0.11 -4.97
CA LEU A 212 -3.10 0.16 -6.38
C LEU A 212 -2.27 1.44 -6.53
N ALA A 213 -1.09 1.36 -7.14
CA ALA A 213 -0.15 2.47 -7.25
C ALA A 213 0.15 3.13 -5.88
N PRO A 214 0.62 2.35 -4.88
CA PRO A 214 0.70 2.79 -3.49
C PRO A 214 1.66 3.94 -3.25
N ALA A 215 1.22 4.91 -2.45
CA ALA A 215 2.12 5.83 -1.76
C ALA A 215 2.95 5.08 -0.71
N ARG A 216 4.19 5.54 -0.48
CA ARG A 216 5.03 5.04 0.61
C ARG A 216 4.45 5.46 1.95
N CYS A 217 3.89 4.50 2.70
CA CYS A 217 3.09 4.81 3.89
C CYS A 217 3.60 4.18 5.19
N MET A 218 4.54 3.23 5.14
CA MET A 218 5.04 2.54 6.33
C MET A 218 6.51 2.12 6.22
N SER A 219 7.19 1.94 7.34
CA SER A 219 8.58 1.48 7.39
C SER A 219 8.72 0.04 6.91
N LEU A 220 9.95 -0.37 6.55
CA LEU A 220 10.20 -1.67 5.92
C LEU A 220 9.79 -2.84 6.81
N ASN A 221 10.02 -2.75 8.12
CA ASN A 221 9.60 -3.79 9.06
C ASN A 221 8.07 -4.01 9.04
N LEU A 222 7.27 -2.93 8.95
CA LEU A 222 5.82 -3.02 8.81
C LEU A 222 5.41 -3.56 7.44
N ALA A 223 6.05 -3.09 6.37
CA ALA A 223 5.77 -3.56 5.02
C ALA A 223 5.96 -5.08 4.90
N VAL A 224 7.00 -5.64 5.54
CA VAL A 224 7.21 -7.10 5.59
C VAL A 224 6.21 -7.77 6.55
N LYS A 225 6.00 -7.23 7.78
CA LYS A 225 5.07 -7.78 8.79
C LYS A 225 3.63 -7.99 8.29
N TYR A 226 3.17 -7.15 7.38
CA TYR A 226 1.81 -7.17 6.85
C TYR A 226 1.74 -7.66 5.40
N ALA A 227 2.79 -8.30 4.88
CA ALA A 227 2.86 -8.75 3.50
C ALA A 227 1.92 -9.94 3.17
N ASP A 228 1.39 -10.61 4.18
CA ASP A 228 0.36 -11.65 4.07
C ASP A 228 -1.06 -11.08 3.83
N VAL A 229 -1.33 -9.86 4.31
CA VAL A 229 -2.65 -9.22 4.21
C VAL A 229 -2.68 -8.08 3.21
N ILE A 230 -1.56 -7.37 2.97
CA ILE A 230 -1.49 -6.23 2.06
C ILE A 230 -0.84 -6.62 0.73
N ASN A 231 -1.58 -6.41 -0.35
CA ASN A 231 -1.15 -6.61 -1.73
C ASN A 231 -1.06 -5.27 -2.44
N SER A 232 0.15 -4.84 -2.76
CA SER A 232 0.45 -3.65 -3.54
C SER A 232 0.57 -3.99 -5.02
N VAL A 233 -0.13 -3.27 -5.89
CA VAL A 233 -0.09 -3.46 -7.35
C VAL A 233 0.55 -2.25 -7.99
N VAL A 234 1.57 -2.48 -8.81
CA VAL A 234 2.27 -1.43 -9.55
C VAL A 234 2.32 -1.76 -11.03
N LEU A 235 1.97 -0.80 -11.87
CA LEU A 235 2.14 -0.90 -13.31
C LEU A 235 3.49 -0.29 -13.73
N GLN A 236 4.31 -1.10 -14.38
CA GLN A 236 5.48 -0.68 -15.15
C GLN A 236 6.33 0.42 -14.47
N ASP A 237 6.40 1.63 -15.02
CA ASP A 237 7.32 2.70 -14.60
C ASP A 237 6.64 3.70 -13.64
N ASP A 238 5.56 3.31 -12.96
CA ASP A 238 4.88 4.16 -11.98
C ASP A 238 5.87 4.73 -10.95
N PHE A 239 5.87 6.04 -10.82
CA PHE A 239 6.81 6.77 -9.98
C PHE A 239 6.49 6.65 -8.51
N LEU A 240 5.21 6.52 -8.14
CA LEU A 240 4.79 6.81 -6.78
C LEU A 240 5.40 5.84 -5.74
N PRO A 241 5.41 4.51 -5.98
CA PRO A 241 6.06 3.56 -5.09
C PRO A 241 7.59 3.76 -5.02
N ARG A 242 8.17 4.43 -6.03
CA ARG A 242 9.63 4.60 -6.25
C ARG A 242 10.15 5.95 -5.73
N THR A 243 9.29 6.94 -5.49
CA THR A 243 9.72 8.27 -5.05
C THR A 243 9.63 8.46 -3.52
N PRO A 244 10.73 8.88 -2.84
CA PRO A 244 10.71 9.23 -1.42
C PRO A 244 10.28 10.68 -1.17
N THR A 245 10.06 11.45 -2.24
CA THR A 245 9.84 12.89 -2.19
C THR A 245 8.39 13.20 -1.87
N PRO A 246 8.11 14.26 -1.11
CA PRO A 246 6.74 14.73 -0.90
C PRO A 246 6.03 14.90 -2.24
N LEU A 247 4.85 14.30 -2.34
CA LEU A 247 4.01 14.28 -3.54
C LEU A 247 3.64 15.68 -4.07
N GLU A 248 3.75 16.68 -3.20
CA GLU A 248 3.56 18.10 -3.47
C GLU A 248 4.40 18.61 -4.64
N TYR A 249 5.70 18.25 -4.67
CA TYR A 249 6.59 18.67 -5.74
C TYR A 249 6.27 17.94 -7.04
N ILE A 250 5.80 16.70 -6.96
CA ILE A 250 5.49 15.87 -8.13
C ILE A 250 4.22 16.37 -8.81
N PHE A 251 3.15 16.62 -8.03
CA PHE A 251 1.86 17.07 -8.56
C PHE A 251 1.75 18.58 -8.74
N GLY A 252 2.53 19.39 -8.01
CA GLY A 252 2.65 20.83 -8.25
C GLY A 252 3.52 21.17 -9.48
N SER A 253 4.36 20.23 -9.93
CA SER A 253 5.30 20.43 -11.04
C SER A 253 4.90 19.63 -12.29
N ILE A 254 3.60 19.44 -12.53
CA ILE A 254 3.07 18.71 -13.71
C ILE A 254 3.68 19.19 -15.03
N PHE A 255 3.98 20.49 -15.15
CA PHE A 255 4.62 21.08 -16.35
C PHE A 255 6.13 20.81 -16.51
N CYS A 256 6.81 20.24 -15.50
CA CYS A 256 8.22 19.83 -15.58
C CYS A 256 8.48 18.53 -14.80
N LEU A 257 7.50 17.63 -14.65
CA LEU A 257 7.68 16.36 -13.94
C LEU A 257 8.88 15.55 -14.48
N PRO A 258 9.14 15.47 -15.81
CA PRO A 258 10.36 14.86 -16.32
C PRO A 258 11.64 15.54 -15.80
N CYS A 259 11.65 16.87 -15.67
CA CYS A 259 12.78 17.65 -15.14
C CYS A 259 12.97 17.40 -13.64
N LEU A 260 11.88 17.35 -12.87
CA LEU A 260 11.90 17.05 -11.45
C LEU A 260 12.44 15.64 -11.22
N LEU A 261 11.92 14.65 -11.94
CA LEU A 261 12.40 13.27 -11.87
C LEU A 261 13.87 13.19 -12.27
N PHE A 262 14.31 13.94 -13.28
CA PHE A 262 15.72 14.02 -13.68
C PHE A 262 16.62 14.57 -12.55
N ILE A 263 16.23 15.68 -11.92
CA ILE A 263 16.93 16.26 -10.76
C ILE A 263 16.95 15.26 -9.60
N MET A 264 15.86 14.53 -9.39
CA MET A 264 15.77 13.51 -8.35
C MET A 264 16.69 12.33 -8.64
N CYS A 265 16.74 11.84 -9.87
CA CYS A 265 17.67 10.78 -10.31
C CYS A 265 19.13 11.19 -10.15
N LEU A 266 19.47 12.46 -10.43
CA LEU A 266 20.79 13.02 -10.16
C LEU A 266 21.09 12.98 -8.65
N ARG A 267 20.20 13.54 -7.81
CA ARG A 267 20.37 13.53 -6.36
C ARG A 267 20.50 12.12 -5.79
N ASP A 268 19.72 11.17 -6.31
CA ASP A 268 19.69 9.81 -5.79
C ASP A 268 20.92 8.99 -6.18
N THR A 269 21.65 9.44 -7.21
CA THR A 269 22.95 8.88 -7.62
C THR A 269 24.07 9.27 -6.68
N PHE A 270 24.05 10.50 -6.17
CA PHE A 270 25.07 10.98 -5.24
C PHE A 270 24.81 10.55 -3.78
N LYS A 271 23.65 9.94 -3.50
CA LYS A 271 23.37 9.33 -2.19
C LYS A 271 23.87 7.89 -2.18
N GLN A 272 24.86 7.60 -1.35
CA GLN A 272 25.30 6.23 -1.08
C GLN A 272 24.14 5.36 -0.56
N ASP A 273 23.88 4.24 -1.23
CA ASP A 273 22.78 3.34 -0.87
C ASP A 273 22.91 2.85 0.59
N LYS A 274 24.13 2.60 1.08
CA LYS A 274 24.42 2.26 2.50
C LYS A 274 23.82 3.21 3.54
N ARG A 275 23.69 4.52 3.22
CA ARG A 275 23.06 5.50 4.12
C ARG A 275 21.54 5.51 4.02
N LYS A 276 20.95 5.08 2.89
CA LYS A 276 19.49 4.94 2.71
C LYS A 276 18.91 3.75 3.50
N PHE A 277 19.72 2.73 3.80
CA PHE A 277 19.28 1.46 4.41
C PHE A 277 19.11 1.51 5.92
N LYS A 278 19.86 2.36 6.64
CA LYS A 278 19.86 2.39 8.11
C LYS A 278 18.87 3.36 8.75
N ASP A 279 18.17 4.21 7.98
CA ASP A 279 17.21 5.15 8.58
C ASP A 279 15.87 4.42 8.85
N PRO A 280 15.50 4.17 10.13
CA PRO A 280 14.25 3.50 10.48
C PRO A 280 13.01 4.28 10.07
N ARG A 281 13.15 5.60 9.89
CA ARG A 281 12.04 6.52 9.63
C ARG A 281 11.61 6.56 8.16
N ARG A 282 12.37 5.90 7.28
CA ARG A 282 12.08 5.87 5.85
C ARG A 282 10.84 5.01 5.60
N LEU A 283 9.94 5.52 4.78
CA LEU A 283 8.71 4.83 4.39
C LEU A 283 8.89 4.11 3.03
N TYR A 284 8.13 3.05 2.85
CA TYR A 284 8.15 2.12 1.71
C TYR A 284 6.71 1.80 1.27
N ALA A 285 6.58 1.21 0.08
CA ALA A 285 5.32 0.65 -0.37
C ALA A 285 4.93 -0.52 0.55
N PRO A 286 3.64 -0.67 0.88
CA PRO A 286 3.21 -1.62 1.90
C PRO A 286 3.05 -3.04 1.35
N GLY A 287 3.42 -4.04 2.13
CA GLY A 287 3.07 -5.44 1.86
C GLY A 287 3.77 -6.11 0.67
N ARG A 288 3.17 -7.20 0.20
CA ARG A 288 3.59 -7.96 -0.98
C ARG A 288 3.33 -7.14 -2.24
N MET A 289 4.26 -7.17 -3.19
CA MET A 289 4.11 -6.41 -4.44
C MET A 289 3.75 -7.32 -5.62
N TYR A 290 2.91 -6.81 -6.50
CA TYR A 290 2.58 -7.33 -7.82
C TYR A 290 2.98 -6.28 -8.85
N HIS A 291 3.94 -6.61 -9.68
CA HIS A 291 4.43 -5.71 -10.71
C HIS A 291 3.98 -6.19 -12.09
N ILE A 292 3.18 -5.37 -12.77
CA ILE A 292 2.69 -5.61 -14.11
C ILE A 292 3.70 -5.06 -15.10
N VAL A 293 4.36 -5.94 -15.85
CA VAL A 293 5.40 -5.59 -16.83
C VAL A 293 4.85 -5.70 -18.25
N GLU A 294 4.67 -4.57 -18.92
CA GLU A 294 4.24 -4.45 -20.32
C GLU A 294 5.29 -3.83 -21.26
N ARG A 295 6.44 -3.36 -20.75
CA ARG A 295 7.57 -2.83 -21.56
C ARG A 295 8.94 -3.34 -21.13
N LYS A 296 9.86 -3.49 -22.09
CA LYS A 296 11.27 -3.91 -21.93
C LYS A 296 12.18 -2.99 -22.74
N PHE A 297 13.42 -2.79 -22.29
CA PHE A 297 14.37 -1.87 -22.93
C PHE A 297 14.71 -2.29 -24.37
N CYS A 298 14.90 -1.30 -25.27
CA CYS A 298 15.17 -1.49 -26.70
C CYS A 298 14.12 -2.26 -27.52
N ARG A 299 12.87 -2.40 -27.03
CA ARG A 299 11.76 -2.93 -27.83
C ARG A 299 10.69 -1.86 -28.07
N CYS A 300 10.25 -1.74 -29.33
CA CYS A 300 9.17 -0.84 -29.71
C CYS A 300 7.81 -1.48 -29.39
N GLY A 301 6.96 -0.76 -28.65
CA GLY A 301 5.58 -1.15 -28.35
C GLY A 301 5.38 -1.83 -26.99
N ARG A 302 4.09 -2.07 -26.66
CA ARG A 302 3.68 -2.84 -25.48
C ARG A 302 3.65 -4.32 -25.84
N PHE A 303 4.17 -5.17 -24.97
CA PHE A 303 4.09 -6.62 -25.13
C PHE A 303 3.03 -7.21 -24.18
N PRO A 304 2.61 -8.48 -24.36
CA PRO A 304 1.64 -9.11 -23.48
C PRO A 304 2.06 -8.97 -22.00
N PRO A 305 1.24 -8.35 -21.13
CA PRO A 305 1.66 -8.02 -19.78
C PRO A 305 1.97 -9.27 -18.96
N GLU A 306 3.15 -9.28 -18.33
CA GLU A 306 3.59 -10.30 -17.38
C GLU A 306 3.43 -9.76 -15.95
N VAL A 307 2.79 -10.50 -15.04
CA VAL A 307 2.73 -10.08 -13.62
C VAL A 307 3.72 -10.89 -12.81
N ARG A 308 4.51 -10.19 -12.01
CA ARG A 308 5.51 -10.77 -11.12
C ARG A 308 5.24 -10.38 -9.69
N THR A 309 5.51 -11.27 -8.74
CA THR A 309 5.22 -11.00 -7.33
C THR A 309 6.39 -11.37 -6.42
N ALA A 310 6.62 -10.54 -5.41
CA ALA A 310 7.58 -10.81 -4.34
C ALA A 310 7.30 -9.94 -3.12
N ILE A 311 7.94 -10.27 -2.00
CA ILE A 311 8.05 -9.39 -0.83
C ILE A 311 9.43 -8.70 -0.90
N PRO A 312 9.48 -7.41 -1.26
CA PRO A 312 10.73 -6.70 -1.55
C PRO A 312 11.55 -6.41 -0.28
N VAL A 313 12.41 -7.34 0.15
CA VAL A 313 13.36 -7.11 1.26
C VAL A 313 14.70 -6.58 0.75
N GLU A 314 15.24 -7.20 -0.31
CA GLU A 314 16.48 -6.83 -1.00
C GLU A 314 16.18 -6.35 -2.43
N GLY A 315 17.03 -5.46 -2.99
CA GLY A 315 16.78 -4.91 -4.33
C GLY A 315 15.49 -4.09 -4.41
N ARG A 316 15.10 -3.50 -3.28
CA ARG A 316 13.82 -2.83 -3.00
C ARG A 316 13.44 -1.89 -4.14
N PHE A 317 12.25 -2.10 -4.70
CA PHE A 317 11.58 -1.42 -5.81
C PHE A 317 11.52 0.12 -5.63
N GLU A 318 12.69 0.75 -5.72
CA GLU A 318 12.93 2.12 -5.31
C GLU A 318 13.70 2.91 -6.36
N HIS A 319 14.15 2.25 -7.43
CA HIS A 319 14.87 2.90 -8.49
C HIS A 319 13.91 3.79 -9.26
N ILE A 320 14.08 5.10 -9.13
CA ILE A 320 13.30 6.06 -9.91
C ILE A 320 13.58 5.81 -11.40
N VAL A 321 12.52 5.54 -12.15
CA VAL A 321 12.53 5.33 -13.60
C VAL A 321 12.19 6.66 -14.28
N LEU A 322 13.01 7.08 -15.24
CA LEU A 322 12.73 8.25 -16.08
C LEU A 322 11.93 7.79 -17.30
N SER A 323 10.60 7.86 -17.22
CA SER A 323 9.72 7.44 -18.31
C SER A 323 8.67 8.50 -18.62
N CYS A 324 8.44 8.76 -19.92
CA CYS A 324 7.34 9.61 -20.36
C CYS A 324 5.96 8.97 -20.12
N SER A 325 5.91 7.67 -19.80
CA SER A 325 4.68 6.93 -19.52
C SER A 325 4.33 6.89 -18.03
N THR A 326 5.20 7.40 -17.16
CA THR A 326 5.08 7.32 -15.69
C THR A 326 3.73 7.81 -15.15
N THR A 327 3.14 8.86 -15.72
CA THR A 327 1.81 9.36 -15.30
C THR A 327 0.67 8.47 -15.78
N SER A 328 0.83 7.86 -16.96
CA SER A 328 -0.14 6.89 -17.49
C SER A 328 -0.10 5.61 -16.68
N ASP A 329 1.10 5.14 -16.33
CA ASP A 329 1.31 3.95 -15.50
C ASP A 329 0.74 4.11 -14.09
N HIS A 330 0.73 5.34 -13.58
CA HIS A 330 0.12 5.67 -12.30
C HIS A 330 -1.42 5.66 -12.36
N ALA A 331 -2.02 5.89 -13.52
CA ALA A 331 -3.46 6.08 -13.61
C ALA A 331 -4.22 4.75 -13.55
N ILE A 332 -5.19 4.68 -12.63
CA ILE A 332 -6.01 3.48 -12.39
C ILE A 332 -6.66 2.87 -13.64
N VAL A 333 -7.05 3.69 -14.64
CA VAL A 333 -7.62 3.18 -15.90
C VAL A 333 -6.63 2.30 -16.67
N TRP A 334 -5.33 2.65 -16.64
CA TRP A 334 -4.29 1.82 -17.26
C TRP A 334 -3.95 0.60 -16.42
N ILE A 335 -3.96 0.72 -15.09
CA ILE A 335 -3.77 -0.42 -14.18
C ILE A 335 -4.90 -1.44 -14.40
N GLU A 336 -6.15 -1.00 -14.48
CA GLU A 336 -7.31 -1.86 -14.79
C GLU A 336 -7.11 -2.56 -16.14
N ARG A 337 -6.82 -1.80 -17.20
CA ARG A 337 -6.67 -2.33 -18.55
C ARG A 337 -5.58 -3.38 -18.65
N GLU A 338 -4.40 -3.12 -18.10
CA GLU A 338 -3.27 -4.04 -18.21
C GLU A 338 -3.38 -5.21 -17.22
N SER A 339 -3.99 -5.02 -16.04
CA SER A 339 -4.29 -6.12 -15.13
C SER A 339 -5.31 -7.10 -15.70
N GLU A 340 -6.37 -6.61 -16.33
CA GLU A 340 -7.40 -7.47 -16.96
C GLU A 340 -6.79 -8.28 -18.12
N LYS A 341 -6.03 -7.64 -19.01
CA LYS A 341 -5.30 -8.35 -20.09
C LYS A 341 -4.35 -9.40 -19.55
N ALA A 342 -3.60 -9.07 -18.49
CA ALA A 342 -2.66 -10.01 -17.88
C ALA A 342 -3.40 -11.22 -17.31
N LEU A 343 -4.53 -11.01 -16.64
CA LEU A 343 -5.36 -12.07 -16.08
C LEU A 343 -5.93 -12.99 -17.17
N GLU A 344 -6.39 -12.43 -18.29
CA GLU A 344 -6.86 -13.21 -19.45
C GLU A 344 -5.75 -14.10 -20.02
N LEU A 345 -4.54 -13.55 -20.18
CA LEU A 345 -3.38 -14.30 -20.68
C LEU A 345 -2.94 -15.40 -19.71
N MET A 346 -2.94 -15.13 -18.40
CA MET A 346 -2.62 -16.16 -17.41
C MET A 346 -3.62 -17.32 -17.45
N LYS A 347 -4.93 -17.02 -17.49
CA LYS A 347 -5.98 -18.04 -17.59
C LYS A 347 -5.89 -18.84 -18.89
N GLY A 348 -5.51 -18.20 -20.00
CA GLY A 348 -5.29 -18.89 -21.28
C GLY A 348 -4.08 -19.83 -21.29
N ASN A 349 -3.08 -19.58 -20.45
CA ASN A 349 -1.86 -20.38 -20.35
C ASN A 349 -1.92 -21.49 -19.30
N GLU A 350 -2.95 -21.54 -18.44
CA GLU A 350 -3.12 -22.62 -17.47
C GLU A 350 -3.37 -23.96 -18.17
N LYS A 351 -2.42 -24.89 -18.03
CA LYS A 351 -2.59 -26.27 -18.49
C LYS A 351 -3.56 -27.00 -17.55
N PRO A 352 -4.60 -27.70 -18.08
CA PRO A 352 -5.63 -28.35 -17.26
C PRO A 352 -5.16 -29.63 -16.54
N THR A 353 -3.86 -29.83 -16.35
CA THR A 353 -3.27 -31.10 -15.92
C THR A 353 -3.32 -31.36 -14.42
N THR A 354 -3.61 -30.36 -13.58
CA THR A 354 -3.75 -30.54 -12.13
C THR A 354 -5.06 -29.93 -11.60
N PRO A 355 -5.71 -30.55 -10.59
CA PRO A 355 -6.95 -30.02 -10.02
C PRO A 355 -6.75 -28.61 -9.42
N PRO A 356 -7.62 -27.62 -9.72
CA PRO A 356 -7.46 -26.24 -9.25
C PRO A 356 -7.38 -26.10 -7.72
N ALA A 357 -8.01 -27.00 -6.97
CA ALA A 357 -7.98 -26.98 -5.51
C ALA A 357 -6.59 -27.33 -4.95
N GLN A 358 -5.90 -28.29 -5.57
CA GLN A 358 -4.56 -28.70 -5.15
C GLN A 358 -3.54 -27.61 -5.46
N GLN A 359 -3.60 -27.02 -6.66
CA GLN A 359 -2.77 -25.88 -7.03
C GLN A 359 -2.94 -24.69 -6.06
N LYS A 360 -4.18 -24.41 -5.63
CA LYS A 360 -4.45 -23.34 -4.65
C LYS A 360 -3.84 -23.64 -3.28
N MET A 361 -3.90 -24.88 -2.81
CA MET A 361 -3.32 -25.27 -1.52
C MET A 361 -1.79 -25.19 -1.54
N GLU A 362 -1.15 -25.75 -2.55
CA GLU A 362 0.31 -25.67 -2.74
C GLU A 362 0.78 -24.21 -2.82
N ARG A 363 0.02 -23.35 -3.52
CA ARG A 363 0.33 -21.92 -3.59
C ARG A 363 0.19 -21.21 -2.25
N LEU A 364 -0.84 -21.51 -1.45
CA LEU A 364 -1.01 -20.93 -0.12
C LEU A 364 0.16 -21.27 0.81
N GLN A 365 0.61 -22.54 0.80
CA GLN A 365 1.80 -22.96 1.56
C GLN A 365 3.05 -22.20 1.09
N SER A 366 3.22 -22.03 -0.22
CA SER A 366 4.33 -21.24 -0.76
C SER A 366 4.29 -19.78 -0.31
N PHE A 367 3.11 -19.19 -0.10
CA PHE A 367 2.99 -17.81 0.38
C PHE A 367 3.39 -17.65 1.83
N GLU A 368 3.00 -18.59 2.69
CA GLU A 368 3.40 -18.61 4.10
C GLU A 368 4.92 -18.78 4.20
N GLU A 369 5.50 -19.65 3.38
CA GLU A 369 6.95 -19.85 3.31
C GLU A 369 7.69 -18.62 2.78
N GLU A 370 7.22 -18.01 1.68
CA GLU A 370 7.77 -16.76 1.14
C GLU A 370 7.73 -15.62 2.17
N HIS A 371 6.63 -15.51 2.94
CA HIS A 371 6.49 -14.51 4.00
C HIS A 371 7.47 -14.78 5.14
N LYS A 372 7.56 -16.02 5.62
CA LYS A 372 8.53 -16.41 6.65
C LYS A 372 9.97 -16.11 6.22
N ASN A 373 10.33 -16.48 4.98
CA ASN A 373 11.65 -16.19 4.42
C ASN A 373 11.93 -14.69 4.33
N ALA A 374 10.92 -13.87 3.99
CA ALA A 374 11.06 -12.41 3.97
C ALA A 374 11.27 -11.83 5.38
N LEU A 375 10.57 -12.34 6.40
CA LEU A 375 10.75 -11.93 7.80
C LEU A 375 12.15 -12.30 8.30
N GLU A 376 12.62 -13.51 8.02
CA GLU A 376 13.99 -13.95 8.37
C GLU A 376 15.03 -13.10 7.64
N ARG A 377 14.83 -12.84 6.33
CA ARG A 377 15.74 -11.99 5.56
C ARG A 377 15.81 -10.57 6.12
N ALA A 378 14.68 -9.99 6.51
CA ALA A 378 14.63 -8.66 7.13
C ALA A 378 15.43 -8.62 8.45
N LYS A 379 15.40 -9.70 9.24
CA LYS A 379 16.24 -9.84 10.43
C LYS A 379 17.72 -9.92 10.08
N THR A 380 18.11 -10.72 9.07
CA THR A 380 19.52 -10.85 8.65
C THR A 380 20.13 -9.55 8.11
N LEU A 381 19.30 -8.62 7.65
CA LEU A 381 19.72 -7.32 7.12
C LEU A 381 19.70 -6.20 8.15
N ASP A 382 19.51 -6.55 9.44
CA ASP A 382 19.40 -5.62 10.55
C ASP A 382 18.38 -4.50 10.28
N VAL A 383 17.23 -4.86 9.67
CA VAL A 383 16.15 -3.89 9.47
C VAL A 383 15.71 -3.38 10.84
N PRO A 384 15.72 -2.06 11.09
CA PRO A 384 15.39 -1.53 12.40
C PRO A 384 14.00 -1.98 12.86
N HIS A 385 13.91 -2.37 14.14
CA HIS A 385 12.68 -2.86 14.76
C HIS A 385 12.10 -4.15 14.13
N ALA A 386 12.93 -4.97 13.48
CA ALA A 386 12.53 -6.29 12.95
C ALA A 386 12.59 -7.43 13.99
N VAL A 387 13.09 -7.18 15.21
CA VAL A 387 13.42 -8.23 16.20
C VAL A 387 12.17 -8.93 16.75
N ASP A 388 11.02 -8.26 16.84
CA ASP A 388 9.76 -8.81 17.41
C ASP A 388 8.80 -9.44 16.37
N LEU A 389 9.23 -9.64 15.13
CA LEU A 389 8.35 -10.08 14.05
C LEU A 389 7.87 -11.55 14.14
N SER A 390 8.49 -12.38 14.98
CA SER A 390 8.19 -13.82 15.09
C SER A 390 7.19 -14.20 16.19
N GLU A 391 6.89 -13.32 17.14
CA GLU A 391 6.04 -13.66 18.29
C GLU A 391 4.53 -13.46 18.04
N VAL A 392 4.13 -12.95 16.87
CA VAL A 392 2.73 -12.60 16.60
C VAL A 392 1.88 -13.79 16.11
N GLU A 393 2.49 -14.92 15.76
CA GLU A 393 1.79 -16.09 15.20
C GLU A 393 2.14 -17.43 15.89
N ILE A 394 1.97 -17.55 17.22
CA ILE A 394 1.80 -18.87 17.87
C ILE A 394 0.86 -18.73 19.09
N GLN A 395 -0.41 -18.40 18.88
CA GLN A 395 -1.43 -18.50 19.94
C GLN A 395 -2.85 -18.76 19.41
N GLU A 396 -2.99 -19.33 18.22
CA GLU A 396 -4.24 -19.92 17.75
C GLU A 396 -4.07 -21.46 17.81
N GLY A 397 -4.19 -22.05 19.00
CA GLY A 397 -4.02 -23.51 19.12
C GLY A 397 -4.15 -24.20 20.49
N SER A 398 -4.27 -23.51 21.62
CA SER A 398 -4.43 -24.19 22.92
C SER A 398 -5.60 -23.64 23.74
N SER A 399 -6.59 -24.50 23.94
CA SER A 399 -7.69 -24.33 24.90
C SER A 399 -7.20 -24.04 26.33
N PRO A 400 -7.92 -23.23 27.14
CA PRO A 400 -7.43 -22.82 28.46
C PRO A 400 -7.74 -23.90 29.51
N THR A 401 -6.70 -24.51 30.07
CA THR A 401 -6.77 -25.12 31.41
C THR A 401 -6.52 -24.02 32.46
N PRO A 402 -7.28 -23.96 33.56
CA PRO A 402 -7.08 -22.94 34.59
C PRO A 402 -5.79 -23.22 35.37
N PRO A 403 -4.95 -22.21 35.69
CA PRO A 403 -3.79 -22.42 36.53
C PRO A 403 -4.21 -22.49 38.00
N SER A 404 -3.74 -23.53 38.68
CA SER A 404 -3.77 -23.70 40.12
C SER A 404 -2.82 -22.71 40.81
N ASP A 405 -3.26 -22.14 41.92
CA ASP A 405 -2.52 -21.24 42.79
C ASP A 405 -1.24 -21.90 43.35
N THR A 406 -0.08 -21.27 43.15
CA THR A 406 0.98 -21.25 44.17
C THR A 406 1.89 -20.03 43.95
N HIS A 407 1.97 -19.17 44.98
CA HIS A 407 2.86 -18.03 45.08
C HIS A 407 4.34 -18.45 45.05
N SER A 408 5.18 -17.68 44.35
CA SER A 408 6.58 -17.39 44.71
C SER A 408 7.07 -16.18 43.90
N GLU A 409 7.37 -15.09 44.62
CA GLU A 409 7.94 -13.85 44.10
C GLU A 409 9.39 -14.06 43.60
N ALA A 410 9.68 -13.61 42.38
CA ALA A 410 11.00 -13.16 41.97
C ALA A 410 10.86 -12.11 40.88
N THR A 411 11.26 -10.88 41.23
CA THR A 411 11.24 -9.67 40.42
C THR A 411 12.21 -9.73 39.24
N SER A 412 11.69 -9.61 38.02
CA SER A 412 12.40 -8.98 36.89
C SER A 412 11.37 -8.47 35.88
N GLU A 413 11.13 -7.15 35.89
CA GLU A 413 10.25 -6.49 34.93
C GLU A 413 10.88 -6.50 33.53
N ALA A 414 10.52 -7.50 32.72
CA ALA A 414 10.64 -7.41 31.27
C ALA A 414 9.48 -6.56 30.75
N LYS A 415 9.73 -5.28 30.43
CA LYS A 415 8.75 -4.42 29.74
C LYS A 415 8.47 -5.01 28.35
N SER A 416 7.29 -5.63 28.17
CA SER A 416 6.80 -6.05 26.86
C SER A 416 6.58 -4.82 25.97
N ALA A 417 7.45 -4.63 24.98
CA ALA A 417 7.22 -3.65 23.93
C ALA A 417 6.12 -4.17 22.97
N GLY A 418 5.17 -3.30 22.59
CA GLY A 418 4.61 -3.38 21.25
C GLY A 418 3.19 -3.94 21.05
N ARG A 419 2.20 -3.57 21.89
CA ARG A 419 0.80 -3.47 21.44
C ARG A 419 0.24 -2.13 21.88
N THR A 420 0.22 -1.15 20.98
CA THR A 420 -0.49 0.13 21.22
C THR A 420 -1.99 -0.09 21.16
N SER A 421 -2.69 0.10 22.28
CA SER A 421 -4.14 0.01 22.37
C SER A 421 -4.81 1.11 21.55
N TRP A 422 -5.91 0.81 20.86
CA TRP A 422 -6.71 1.79 20.11
C TRP A 422 -7.09 2.99 20.97
N ASP A 423 -7.55 2.76 22.20
CA ASP A 423 -7.94 3.84 23.12
C ASP A 423 -6.75 4.73 23.50
N GLU A 424 -5.56 4.14 23.64
CA GLU A 424 -4.32 4.86 23.92
C GLU A 424 -3.88 5.72 22.73
N LEU A 425 -3.99 5.19 21.51
CA LEU A 425 -3.70 5.92 20.27
C LEU A 425 -4.70 7.07 20.05
N MET A 426 -5.99 6.81 20.29
CA MET A 426 -7.07 7.80 20.21
C MET A 426 -6.84 8.93 21.22
N HIS A 427 -6.55 8.61 22.47
CA HIS A 427 -6.23 9.61 23.49
C HIS A 427 -4.92 10.36 23.21
N LYS A 428 -3.93 9.72 22.59
CA LYS A 428 -2.62 10.35 22.34
C LYS A 428 -2.67 11.34 21.17
N LEU A 429 -3.45 11.05 20.13
CA LEU A 429 -3.47 11.83 18.90
C LEU A 429 -4.60 12.87 18.85
N PHE A 430 -5.74 12.63 19.53
CA PHE A 430 -6.94 13.45 19.40
C PHE A 430 -7.55 13.89 20.75
N THR A 431 -8.35 14.94 20.68
CA THR A 431 -9.17 15.55 21.73
C THR A 431 -10.52 15.88 21.14
N ARG A 432 -11.61 15.73 21.89
CA ARG A 432 -12.94 16.13 21.39
C ARG A 432 -13.12 17.64 21.52
N ASP A 433 -13.63 18.29 20.48
CA ASP A 433 -14.11 19.68 20.53
C ASP A 433 -15.47 19.75 21.24
N GLU A 434 -15.97 20.97 21.45
CA GLU A 434 -17.23 21.25 22.15
C GLU A 434 -18.46 20.64 21.45
N GLY A 435 -18.34 20.28 20.16
CA GLY A 435 -19.35 19.57 19.38
C GLY A 435 -19.22 18.04 19.42
N GLY A 436 -18.28 17.50 20.21
CA GLY A 436 -18.01 16.06 20.31
C GLY A 436 -17.19 15.47 19.15
N LYS A 437 -16.65 16.31 18.25
CA LYS A 437 -15.84 15.89 17.11
C LYS A 437 -14.37 15.82 17.51
N LEU A 438 -13.66 14.76 17.11
CA LEU A 438 -12.25 14.58 17.43
C LEU A 438 -11.36 15.51 16.59
N VAL A 439 -10.52 16.29 17.26
CA VAL A 439 -9.55 17.25 16.73
C VAL A 439 -8.15 16.85 17.22
N VAL A 440 -7.14 16.95 16.36
CA VAL A 440 -5.75 16.58 16.70
C VAL A 440 -5.23 17.50 17.81
N LYS A 441 -4.57 16.94 18.83
CA LYS A 441 -4.05 17.73 19.98
C LYS A 441 -3.09 18.86 19.58
N GLU A 442 -2.35 18.70 18.48
CA GLU A 442 -1.45 19.74 17.95
C GLU A 442 -2.20 20.90 17.27
N ASP A 443 -3.35 20.66 16.67
CA ASP A 443 -4.14 21.71 15.99
C ASP A 443 -4.81 22.67 16.99
N ILE A 444 -5.08 22.23 18.22
CA ILE A 444 -5.59 23.09 19.31
C ILE A 444 -4.49 24.06 19.78
N LYS A 445 -3.24 23.60 19.86
CA LYS A 445 -2.11 24.48 20.21
C LYS A 445 -1.88 25.57 19.18
N ALA A 446 -2.11 25.29 17.89
CA ALA A 446 -2.01 26.28 16.82
C ALA A 446 -3.16 27.30 16.82
N ARG A 447 -4.37 26.90 17.24
CA ARG A 447 -5.53 27.82 17.36
C ARG A 447 -5.47 28.76 18.56
N ASN A 448 -4.76 28.37 19.62
CA ASN A 448 -4.58 29.20 20.83
C ASN A 448 -3.44 30.23 20.72
N ILE A 449 -2.75 30.30 19.58
CA ILE A 449 -1.82 31.38 19.27
C ILE A 449 -2.60 32.39 18.42
N VAL A 450 -3.49 33.13 19.08
CA VAL A 450 -3.97 34.41 18.56
C VAL A 450 -2.84 35.41 18.80
N ILE A 451 -2.38 36.03 17.73
CA ILE A 451 -1.48 37.18 17.77
C ILE A 451 -2.26 38.31 18.45
N GLU A 452 -1.83 38.70 19.66
CA GLU A 452 -2.06 40.06 20.15
C GLU A 452 -1.21 41.07 19.37
#